data_AF-A0A972LN03-F1
#
_entry.id   AF-A0A972LN03-F1
#
_cell.length_a   1.000
_cell.length_b   1.000
_cell.length_c   1.000
_cell.angle_alpha   90.00
_cell.angle_beta   90.00
_cell.angle_gamma   90.00
#
_symmetry.space_group_name_H-M   'P 1'
#
loop_
_entity.id
_entity.type
_entity.pdbx_description
1 polymer ?
#
loop_
_entity_poly.entity_id
_entity_poly.type
_entity_poly.pdbx_seq_one_letter_code
_entity_poly.pdbx_strand_id
1 'polypeptide(L)'
;MVANKLLELLNSGAVEKGPVEGFVYIGEYRDIETGEPLFDQVKIGYTTKTLEERATALSGGVIGPLKFTMIYAWRFQPAGYAYMTEQRLHGLFDDYRQMGEFFSGMEGLIEEWAGEAIDKLFGDISEPVLIDGEQV
;
A
#
# COMPACT_ATOMS: atom_id res chain seq x y z
N MET A 1 -0.25 17.43 -11.48
CA MET A 1 0.37 16.60 -10.42
C MET A 1 -0.23 16.97 -9.07
N VAL A 2 -1.16 16.15 -8.56
CA VAL A 2 -1.76 16.33 -7.22
C VAL A 2 -0.73 16.08 -6.12
N ALA A 3 0.20 15.14 -6.32
CA ALA A 3 1.26 14.80 -5.38
C ALA A 3 2.18 16.00 -5.03
N ASN A 4 2.63 16.79 -6.00
CA ASN A 4 3.50 17.94 -5.73
C ASN A 4 2.82 19.00 -4.84
N LYS A 5 1.51 19.20 -5.03
CA LYS A 5 0.72 20.15 -4.23
C LYS A 5 0.50 19.66 -2.79
N LEU A 6 0.41 18.34 -2.59
CA LEU A 6 0.39 17.73 -1.26
C LEU A 6 1.73 17.88 -0.53
N LEU A 7 2.86 17.73 -1.23
CA LEU A 7 4.21 17.95 -0.71
C LEU A 7 4.36 19.39 -0.19
N GLU A 8 3.89 20.37 -0.96
CA GLU A 8 3.88 21.78 -0.55
C GLU A 8 3.02 22.02 0.70
N LEU A 9 1.84 21.40 0.80
CA LEU A 9 0.93 21.55 1.94
C LEU A 9 1.44 20.87 3.21
N LEU A 10 2.13 19.74 3.08
CA LEU A 10 2.83 19.07 4.19
C LEU A 10 4.00 19.93 4.69
N ASN A 11 4.81 20.45 3.78
CA ASN A 11 5.94 21.32 4.11
C ASN A 11 5.49 22.66 4.71
N SER A 12 4.31 23.17 4.34
CA SER A 12 3.75 24.40 4.91
C SER A 12 3.14 24.22 6.31
N GLY A 13 3.11 23.00 6.85
CA GLY A 13 2.50 22.70 8.16
C GLY A 13 0.98 22.80 8.20
N ALA A 14 0.30 22.75 7.04
CA ALA A 14 -1.16 22.78 6.95
C ALA A 14 -1.81 21.43 7.29
N VAL A 15 -1.02 20.35 7.32
CA VAL A 15 -1.40 19.02 7.78
C VAL A 15 -0.89 18.85 9.21
N GLU A 16 -1.76 18.46 10.14
CA GLU A 16 -1.37 18.22 11.53
C GLU A 16 -0.20 17.23 11.61
N LYS A 17 0.93 17.68 12.16
CA LYS A 17 2.12 16.87 12.47
C LYS A 17 1.89 15.99 13.71
N GLY A 18 0.73 15.33 13.81
CA GLY A 18 0.55 14.27 14.79
C GLY A 18 1.48 13.10 14.47
N PRO A 19 1.96 12.32 15.46
CA PRO A 19 2.81 11.16 15.25
C PRO A 19 2.03 9.98 14.65
N VAL A 20 0.94 10.23 13.92
CA VAL A 20 0.13 9.21 13.29
C VAL A 20 0.98 8.60 12.19
N GLU A 21 1.39 7.35 12.41
CA GLU A 21 2.02 6.55 11.37
C GLU A 21 1.01 6.21 10.28
N GLY A 22 1.50 6.13 9.06
CA GLY A 22 0.74 5.63 7.92
C GLY A 22 1.49 4.51 7.27
N PHE A 23 0.76 3.62 6.62
CA PHE A 23 1.33 2.51 5.89
C PHE A 23 0.93 2.60 4.44
N VAL A 24 1.88 2.34 3.54
CA VAL A 24 1.58 1.90 2.18
C VAL A 24 1.67 0.39 2.18
N TYR A 25 0.72 -0.29 1.54
CA TYR A 25 0.69 -1.73 1.45
C TYR A 25 0.42 -2.19 0.02
N ILE A 26 0.87 -3.40 -0.26
CA ILE A 26 0.48 -4.19 -1.40
C ILE A 26 -0.15 -5.47 -0.87
N GLY A 27 -1.34 -5.80 -1.35
CA GLY A 27 -2.04 -7.00 -0.92
C GLY A 27 -2.93 -7.57 -2.02
N GLU A 28 -3.37 -8.79 -1.82
CA GLU A 28 -4.17 -9.54 -2.77
C GLU A 28 -5.29 -10.33 -2.07
N TYR A 29 -6.27 -10.76 -2.86
CA TYR A 29 -7.29 -11.69 -2.35
C TYR A 29 -6.81 -13.12 -2.50
N ARG A 30 -6.86 -13.87 -1.40
CA ARG A 30 -6.53 -15.29 -1.32
C ARG A 30 -7.73 -16.09 -0.87
N ASP A 31 -7.75 -17.34 -1.30
CA ASP A 31 -8.68 -18.34 -0.78
C ASP A 31 -8.33 -18.64 0.68
N ILE A 32 -9.34 -18.66 1.56
CA ILE A 32 -9.12 -18.86 3.00
C ILE A 32 -8.71 -20.30 3.36
N GLU A 33 -9.06 -21.28 2.54
CA GLU A 33 -8.76 -22.70 2.77
C GLU A 33 -7.40 -23.08 2.19
N THR A 34 -7.09 -22.63 0.97
CA THR A 34 -5.85 -23.01 0.27
C THR A 34 -4.72 -22.00 0.46
N GLY A 35 -5.03 -20.73 0.74
CA GLY A 35 -4.04 -19.65 0.80
C GLY A 35 -3.52 -19.18 -0.56
N GLU A 36 -4.07 -19.71 -1.65
CA GLU A 36 -3.67 -19.35 -3.03
C GLU A 36 -4.31 -18.02 -3.45
N PRO A 37 -3.61 -17.20 -4.26
CA PRO A 37 -4.19 -16.01 -4.89
C PRO A 37 -5.41 -16.36 -5.74
N LEU A 38 -6.47 -15.56 -5.61
CA LEU A 38 -7.73 -15.74 -6.35
C LEU A 38 -7.78 -14.99 -7.67
N PHE A 39 -6.95 -13.94 -7.80
CA PHE A 39 -6.90 -13.07 -8.96
C PHE A 39 -5.45 -12.72 -9.28
N ASP A 40 -5.13 -12.49 -10.55
CA ASP A 40 -3.83 -11.99 -11.02
C ASP A 40 -3.68 -10.47 -10.79
N GLN A 41 -4.20 -9.98 -9.67
CA GLN A 41 -4.29 -8.56 -9.36
C GLN A 41 -3.90 -8.29 -7.92
N VAL A 42 -3.07 -7.28 -7.75
CA VAL A 42 -2.70 -6.75 -6.44
C VAL A 42 -3.32 -5.38 -6.24
N LYS A 43 -3.52 -5.01 -4.98
CA LYS A 43 -4.00 -3.71 -4.56
C LYS A 43 -2.85 -2.95 -3.92
N ILE A 44 -2.53 -1.78 -4.47
CA ILE A 44 -1.65 -0.80 -3.82
C ILE A 44 -2.55 0.18 -3.07
N GLY A 45 -2.38 0.28 -1.76
CA GLY A 45 -3.20 1.17 -0.95
C GLY A 45 -2.44 1.77 0.22
N TYR A 46 -3.09 2.70 0.92
CA TYR A 46 -2.57 3.25 2.17
C TYR A 46 -3.58 3.13 3.30
N THR A 47 -3.10 3.21 4.54
CA THR A 47 -3.92 3.22 5.76
C THR A 47 -3.23 3.97 6.90
N THR A 48 -4.01 4.59 7.77
CA THR A 48 -3.54 5.14 9.07
C THR A 48 -4.00 4.27 10.25
N LYS A 49 -4.71 3.17 9.95
CA LYS A 49 -5.05 2.09 10.89
C LYS A 49 -3.96 1.03 10.87
N THR A 50 -4.04 0.03 11.75
CA THR A 50 -3.14 -1.12 11.65
C THR A 50 -3.38 -1.87 10.33
N LEU A 51 -2.35 -2.56 9.85
CA LEU A 51 -2.45 -3.39 8.64
C LEU A 51 -3.49 -4.51 8.79
N GLU A 52 -3.61 -5.09 9.98
CA GLU A 52 -4.59 -6.14 10.31
C GLU A 52 -6.04 -5.61 10.24
N GLU A 53 -6.30 -4.44 10.84
CA GLU A 53 -7.62 -3.80 10.77
C GLU A 53 -8.00 -3.48 9.32
N ARG A 54 -7.02 -3.05 8.50
CA ARG A 54 -7.25 -2.75 7.09
C ARG A 54 -7.51 -4.02 6.28
N ALA A 55 -6.73 -5.08 6.48
CA ALA A 55 -6.92 -6.37 5.82
C ALA A 55 -8.29 -6.98 6.15
N THR A 56 -8.68 -6.90 7.42
CA THR A 56 -10.01 -7.34 7.89
C THR A 56 -11.14 -6.56 7.21
N ALA A 57 -11.01 -5.23 7.14
CA ALA A 57 -11.99 -4.39 6.46
C ALA A 57 -12.11 -4.71 4.96
N LEU A 58 -10.98 -4.96 4.28
CA LEU A 58 -10.94 -5.32 2.85
C LEU A 58 -11.47 -6.73 2.57
N SER A 59 -11.46 -7.60 3.57
CA SER A 59 -12.09 -8.94 3.55
C SER A 59 -13.60 -8.88 3.81
N GLY A 60 -14.19 -7.69 3.97
CA GLY A 60 -15.62 -7.50 4.25
C GLY A 60 -15.98 -7.52 5.74
N GLY A 61 -15.00 -7.58 6.65
CA GLY A 61 -15.21 -7.50 8.10
C GLY A 61 -15.85 -8.74 8.73
N VAL A 62 -16.02 -9.82 7.97
CA VAL A 62 -16.57 -11.11 8.42
C VAL A 62 -15.70 -12.25 7.90
N ILE A 63 -15.77 -13.41 8.55
CA ILE A 63 -15.12 -14.62 8.04
C ILE A 63 -15.91 -15.09 6.82
N GLY A 64 -15.28 -15.06 5.66
CA GLY A 64 -15.85 -15.47 4.38
C GLY A 64 -14.82 -16.23 3.54
N PRO A 65 -15.21 -16.71 2.35
CA PRO A 65 -14.32 -17.45 1.47
C PRO A 65 -13.15 -16.60 0.92
N LEU A 66 -13.29 -15.27 0.99
CA LEU A 66 -12.30 -14.30 0.51
C LEU A 66 -11.53 -13.72 1.70
N LYS A 67 -10.21 -13.86 1.68
CA LYS A 67 -9.32 -13.20 2.63
C LYS A 67 -8.43 -12.22 1.87
N PHE A 68 -8.42 -10.96 2.28
CA PHE A 68 -7.43 -10.00 1.80
C PHE A 68 -6.16 -10.13 2.65
N THR A 69 -5.04 -10.41 2.00
CA THR A 69 -3.74 -10.61 2.65
C THR A 69 -2.79 -9.52 2.21
N MET A 70 -2.14 -8.87 3.17
CA MET A 70 -1.03 -7.96 2.91
C MET A 70 0.19 -8.81 2.54
N ILE A 71 0.89 -8.44 1.48
CA ILE A 71 2.11 -9.13 1.03
C ILE A 71 3.32 -8.26 1.38
N TYR A 72 3.23 -6.96 1.10
CA TYR A 72 4.26 -5.98 1.40
C TYR A 72 3.67 -4.79 2.14
N ALA A 73 4.45 -4.16 3.01
CA ALA A 73 4.09 -2.89 3.60
C ALA A 73 5.31 -2.05 4.00
N TRP A 74 5.12 -0.73 3.96
CA TRP A 74 6.11 0.26 4.39
C TRP A 74 5.43 1.25 5.33
N ARG A 75 6.06 1.50 6.46
CA ARG A 75 5.66 2.49 7.45
C ARG A 75 6.24 3.84 7.09
N PHE A 76 5.44 4.89 7.25
CA PHE A 76 5.82 6.28 7.06
C PHE A 76 5.41 7.11 8.27
N GLN A 77 6.24 8.09 8.61
CA GLN A 77 5.93 9.07 9.65
C GLN A 77 6.36 10.48 9.20
N PRO A 78 5.42 11.45 9.11
CA PRO A 78 3.98 11.35 9.36
C PRO A 78 3.20 10.58 8.28
N ALA A 79 1.98 10.15 8.62
CA ALA A 79 1.04 9.43 7.73
C ALA A 79 0.77 10.12 6.38
N GLY A 80 0.92 11.44 6.31
CA GLY A 80 0.80 12.18 5.06
C GLY A 80 1.75 11.66 3.96
N TYR A 81 2.94 11.20 4.34
CA TYR A 81 3.87 10.60 3.38
C TYR A 81 3.37 9.27 2.82
N ALA A 82 2.68 8.44 3.61
CA ALA A 82 2.10 7.21 3.09
C ALA A 82 1.07 7.47 1.98
N TYR A 83 0.15 8.43 2.20
CA TYR A 83 -0.83 8.80 1.19
C TYR A 83 -0.16 9.34 -0.08
N MET A 84 0.85 10.19 0.08
CA MET A 84 1.59 10.74 -1.05
C MET A 84 2.31 9.67 -1.88
N THR A 85 2.96 8.73 -1.20
CA THR A 85 3.64 7.60 -1.83
C THR A 85 2.65 6.74 -2.60
N GLU A 86 1.51 6.40 -2.02
CA GLU A 86 0.46 5.61 -2.71
C GLU A 86 -0.07 6.33 -3.96
N GLN A 87 -0.39 7.63 -3.88
CA GLN A 87 -0.80 8.41 -5.05
C GLN A 87 0.29 8.49 -6.12
N ARG A 88 1.57 8.51 -5.71
CA ARG A 88 2.70 8.49 -6.64
C ARG A 88 2.81 7.14 -7.36
N LEU A 89 2.70 6.02 -6.64
CA LEU A 89 2.72 4.68 -7.22
C LEU A 89 1.55 4.47 -8.17
N HIS A 90 0.35 4.92 -7.79
CA HIS A 90 -0.82 4.88 -8.66
C HIS A 90 -0.59 5.63 -9.98
N GLY A 91 0.10 6.77 -9.94
CA GLY A 91 0.44 7.51 -11.15
C GLY A 91 1.62 6.91 -11.94
N LEU A 92 2.54 6.20 -11.29
CA LEU A 92 3.65 5.50 -11.97
C LEU A 92 3.16 4.26 -12.71
N PHE A 93 2.14 3.58 -12.17
CA PHE A 93 1.60 2.33 -12.70
C PHE A 93 0.18 2.50 -13.28
N ASP A 94 -0.18 3.70 -13.72
CA ASP A 94 -1.54 4.02 -14.18
C ASP A 94 -1.97 3.13 -15.37
N ASP A 95 -1.04 2.78 -16.26
CA ASP A 95 -1.29 1.89 -17.40
C ASP A 95 -1.70 0.45 -17.00
N TYR A 96 -1.39 0.05 -15.76
CA TYR A 96 -1.72 -1.27 -15.20
C TYR A 96 -2.90 -1.21 -14.23
N ARG A 97 -3.40 0.00 -13.93
CA ARG A 97 -4.42 0.25 -12.92
C ARG A 97 -5.80 -0.15 -13.43
N GLN A 98 -6.48 -0.96 -12.63
CA GLN A 98 -7.85 -1.39 -12.84
C GLN A 98 -8.72 -0.95 -11.67
N MET A 99 -9.95 -0.56 -11.99
CA MET A 99 -10.98 -0.19 -11.00
C MET A 99 -10.51 0.87 -9.98
N GLY A 100 -9.54 1.70 -10.36
CA GLY A 100 -9.03 2.80 -9.55
C GLY A 100 -8.12 2.39 -8.38
N GLU A 101 -7.86 1.13 -8.09
CA GLU A 101 -7.00 0.76 -6.95
C GLU A 101 -6.35 -0.63 -7.04
N PHE A 102 -6.72 -1.42 -8.04
CA PHE A 102 -6.09 -2.70 -8.36
C PHE A 102 -5.12 -2.53 -9.51
N PHE A 103 -4.14 -3.41 -9.62
CA PHE A 103 -3.11 -3.38 -10.65
C PHE A 103 -2.98 -4.79 -11.21
N SER A 104 -3.09 -4.94 -12.53
CA SER A 104 -2.82 -6.23 -13.16
C SER A 104 -1.34 -6.56 -12.95
N GLY A 105 -1.06 -7.74 -12.40
CA GLY A 105 0.30 -8.21 -12.23
C GLY A 105 0.99 -8.26 -13.59
N MET A 106 1.97 -7.39 -13.82
CA MET A 106 2.83 -7.45 -15.00
C MET A 106 3.73 -8.67 -14.88
N GLU A 107 3.22 -9.84 -15.29
CA GLU A 107 3.93 -11.10 -15.08
C GLU A 107 4.34 -11.33 -13.61
N GLY A 108 3.63 -10.71 -12.65
CA GLY A 108 3.91 -10.78 -11.20
C GLY A 108 4.96 -9.80 -10.66
N LEU A 109 5.31 -8.73 -11.38
CA LEU A 109 6.41 -7.82 -11.00
C LEU A 109 5.97 -6.47 -10.39
N ILE A 110 4.67 -6.20 -10.27
CA ILE A 110 4.19 -4.89 -9.75
C ILE A 110 4.68 -4.65 -8.32
N GLU A 111 4.74 -5.71 -7.53
CA GLU A 111 5.18 -5.70 -6.15
C GLU A 111 6.65 -5.29 -6.03
N GLU A 112 7.52 -5.91 -6.84
CA GLU A 112 8.96 -5.60 -6.90
C GLU A 112 9.17 -4.15 -7.32
N TRP A 113 8.51 -3.70 -8.38
CA TRP A 113 8.69 -2.34 -8.89
C TRP A 113 8.15 -1.28 -7.95
N ALA A 114 7.07 -1.59 -7.23
CA ALA A 114 6.58 -0.71 -6.18
C ALA A 114 7.59 -0.60 -5.03
N GLY A 115 8.20 -1.70 -4.61
CA GLY A 115 9.29 -1.71 -3.64
C GLY A 115 10.48 -0.87 -4.11
N GLU A 116 10.99 -1.12 -5.32
CA GLU A 116 12.10 -0.35 -5.90
C GLU A 116 11.78 1.15 -6.00
N ALA A 117 10.54 1.48 -6.38
CA ALA A 117 10.10 2.87 -6.47
C ALA A 117 10.03 3.54 -5.09
N ILE A 118 9.58 2.81 -4.05
CA ILE A 118 9.58 3.31 -2.67
C ILE A 118 11.01 3.54 -2.20
N ASP A 119 11.90 2.55 -2.34
CA ASP A 119 13.29 2.67 -1.88
C ASP A 119 14.01 3.83 -2.55
N LYS A 120 13.84 3.97 -3.87
CA LYS A 120 14.51 5.01 -4.66
C LYS A 120 14.00 6.42 -4.38
N LEU A 121 12.70 6.59 -4.14
CA LEU A 121 12.06 7.91 -4.06
C LEU A 121 11.77 8.34 -2.62
N PHE A 122 11.60 7.39 -1.72
CA PHE A 122 11.08 7.58 -0.38
C PHE A 122 11.83 6.79 0.70
N GLY A 123 12.92 6.09 0.36
CA GLY A 123 13.67 5.24 1.29
C GLY A 123 14.13 5.94 2.57
N ASP A 124 14.45 7.24 2.50
CA ASP A 124 14.85 8.03 3.67
C ASP A 124 13.71 8.32 4.66
N ILE A 125 12.45 8.13 4.24
CA ILE A 125 11.24 8.45 5.02
C ILE A 125 10.30 7.26 5.19
N SER A 126 10.74 6.06 4.80
CA SER A 126 9.97 4.82 4.87
C SER A 126 10.76 3.72 5.56
N GLU A 127 10.06 2.85 6.29
CA GLU A 127 10.64 1.64 6.86
C GLU A 127 9.82 0.42 6.44
N PRO A 128 10.44 -0.65 5.88
CA PRO A 128 9.70 -1.87 5.55
C PRO A 128 9.14 -2.52 6.82
N VAL A 129 7.95 -3.09 6.70
CA VAL A 129 7.25 -3.78 7.79
C VAL A 129 7.28 -5.28 7.52
N LEU A 130 7.70 -6.06 8.53
CA LEU A 130 7.65 -7.51 8.47
C LEU A 130 6.19 -7.98 8.43
N ILE A 131 5.84 -8.75 7.40
CA ILE A 131 4.55 -9.42 7.30
C ILE A 131 4.80 -10.92 7.51
N ASP A 132 4.06 -11.53 8.44
CA ASP A 132 4.21 -12.94 8.81
C ASP A 132 5.63 -13.40 9.23
N GLY A 133 6.49 -12.46 9.63
CA GLY A 133 7.84 -12.74 10.14
C GLY A 133 8.92 -12.86 9.06
N GLU A 134 8.59 -12.68 7.78
CA GLU A 134 9.55 -12.58 6.69
C GLU A 134 9.79 -11.11 6.34
N GLN A 135 11.06 -10.77 6.12
CA GLN A 135 11.48 -9.46 5.65
C GLN A 135 11.42 -9.51 4.13
N VAL A 136 10.53 -8.73 3.54
CA VAL A 136 10.36 -8.62 2.10
C VAL A 136 10.94 -7.32 1.60
#